data_AF-A0A1I1NNS7-F1
#
_entry.id   AF-A0A1I1NNS7-F1
#
_cell.length_a   1.000
_cell.length_b   1.000
_cell.length_c   1.000
_cell.angle_alpha   90.00
_cell.angle_beta   90.00
_cell.angle_gamma   90.00
#
_symmetry.space_group_name_H-M   'P 1'
#
loop_
_entity.id
_entity.type
_entity.pdbx_description
1 polymer ?
#
loop_
_entity_poly.entity_id
_entity_poly.type
_entity_poly.pdbx_seq_one_letter_code
_entity_poly.pdbx_strand_id
1 'polypeptide(L)'
;MSRPPSEPGTYAFIFRLEPGAYTVGALGAVELAGGQYLYVGSAFGPGALCSRVVRHWEGPGKRRWHLDYLQPRQPVVLWYTTDRRRREALWARVAAALPGAEPAVTGFGASDRPGATHLLRLASIPSLEDFRGRIMRRAPRHGPLAAWAGEDDSRKPDGEP
;
A
#
# COMPACT_ATOMS: atom_id res chain seq x y z
N MET A 1 0.22 5.19 -20.12
CA MET A 1 -0.54 4.41 -19.10
C MET A 1 -0.55 2.90 -19.37
N SER A 2 0.18 2.12 -18.59
CA SER A 2 -0.04 0.66 -18.45
C SER A 2 -1.09 0.41 -17.36
N ARG A 3 -2.06 -0.47 -17.59
CA ARG A 3 -3.04 -0.84 -16.55
C ARG A 3 -2.39 -1.74 -15.50
N PRO A 4 -2.84 -1.67 -14.22
CA PRO A 4 -2.42 -2.65 -13.23
C PRO A 4 -2.92 -4.07 -13.62
N PRO A 5 -2.27 -5.13 -13.11
CA PRO A 5 -2.64 -6.52 -13.43
C PRO A 5 -4.09 -6.83 -13.05
N SER A 6 -4.77 -7.62 -13.88
CA SER A 6 -6.17 -8.05 -13.64
C SER A 6 -6.26 -9.39 -12.89
N GLU A 7 -5.13 -9.88 -12.38
CA GLU A 7 -5.01 -11.12 -11.64
C GLU A 7 -5.16 -10.91 -10.13
N PRO A 8 -5.63 -11.95 -9.41
CA PRO A 8 -5.63 -11.95 -7.95
C PRO A 8 -4.23 -11.81 -7.39
N GLY A 9 -4.11 -11.14 -6.23
CA GLY A 9 -2.80 -10.98 -5.63
C GLY A 9 -2.74 -10.19 -4.34
N THR A 10 -1.52 -9.97 -3.89
CA THR A 10 -1.19 -9.12 -2.74
C THR A 10 -0.47 -7.87 -3.25
N TYR A 11 -0.73 -6.73 -2.63
CA TYR A 11 -0.12 -5.46 -2.99
C TYR A 11 0.32 -4.66 -1.76
N ALA A 12 1.33 -3.82 -1.96
CA ALA A 12 1.75 -2.75 -1.05
C ALA A 12 1.55 -1.42 -1.77
N PHE A 13 0.76 -0.54 -1.16
CA PHE A 13 0.47 0.79 -1.66
C PHE A 13 1.26 1.79 -0.83
N ILE A 14 2.16 2.53 -1.47
CA ILE A 14 3.03 3.50 -0.80
C ILE A 14 2.58 4.90 -1.18
N PHE A 15 2.39 5.75 -0.17
CA PHE A 15 1.81 7.08 -0.32
C PHE A 15 2.29 8.02 0.78
N ARG A 16 2.02 9.32 0.61
CA ARG A 16 2.26 10.34 1.63
C ARG A 16 0.96 10.82 2.24
N LEU A 17 0.98 11.06 3.55
CA LEU A 17 -0.09 11.73 4.29
C LEU A 17 0.42 13.03 4.91
N GLU A 18 -0.49 13.98 5.04
CA GLU A 18 -0.33 15.16 5.89
C GLU A 18 -0.69 14.79 7.34
N PRO A 19 -0.12 15.47 8.35
CA PRO A 19 -0.52 15.24 9.73
C PRO A 19 -1.98 15.62 9.96
N GLY A 20 -2.71 14.84 10.76
CA GLY A 20 -4.05 15.21 11.23
C GLY A 20 -4.94 14.05 11.65
N ALA A 21 -6.18 14.41 11.96
CA ALA A 21 -7.25 13.49 12.35
C ALA A 21 -7.95 12.91 11.12
N TYR A 22 -7.99 11.58 11.04
CA TYR A 22 -8.69 10.85 9.99
C TYR A 22 -9.82 10.01 10.60
N THR A 23 -11.03 10.11 10.05
CA THR A 23 -12.14 9.23 10.46
C THR A 23 -12.18 8.00 9.56
N VAL A 24 -11.76 6.85 10.09
CA VAL A 24 -11.50 5.62 9.33
C VAL A 24 -12.56 4.56 9.65
N GLY A 25 -13.73 4.69 9.02
CA GLY A 25 -14.80 3.68 9.12
C GLY A 25 -15.09 3.24 10.56
N ALA A 26 -15.06 1.93 10.81
CA ALA A 26 -15.31 1.35 12.14
C ALA A 26 -14.19 1.60 13.16
N LEU A 27 -13.00 2.06 12.73
CA LEU A 27 -11.91 2.43 13.63
C LEU A 27 -12.09 3.81 14.25
N GLY A 28 -13.06 4.60 13.77
CA GLY A 28 -13.34 5.93 14.29
C GLY A 28 -12.24 6.95 13.94
N ALA A 29 -12.08 7.95 14.79
CA ALA A 29 -11.05 8.98 14.63
C ALA A 29 -9.67 8.43 15.01
N VAL A 30 -8.69 8.62 14.13
CA VAL A 30 -7.29 8.26 14.34
C VAL A 30 -6.40 9.44 14.01
N GLU A 31 -5.44 9.73 14.89
CA GLU A 31 -4.43 10.75 14.65
C GLU A 31 -3.24 10.12 13.91
N LEU A 32 -2.88 10.68 12.77
CA LEU A 32 -1.75 10.22 11.97
C LEU A 32 -0.75 11.35 11.79
N ALA A 33 0.53 11.05 12.01
CA ALA A 33 1.61 11.98 11.71
C ALA A 33 1.81 12.11 10.20
N GLY A 34 2.31 13.26 9.75
CA GLY A 34 2.72 13.46 8.37
C GLY A 34 3.90 12.55 8.02
N GLY A 35 3.94 12.08 6.76
CA GLY A 35 5.05 11.26 6.28
C GLY A 35 4.66 10.19 5.27
N GLN A 36 5.59 9.25 5.07
CA GLN A 36 5.43 8.14 4.14
C GLN A 36 4.77 6.96 4.82
N TYR A 37 3.81 6.35 4.14
CA TYR A 37 3.09 5.18 4.62
C TYR A 37 3.13 4.07 3.58
N LEU A 38 3.15 2.84 4.08
CA LEU A 38 2.98 1.62 3.30
C LEU A 38 1.75 0.89 3.85
N TYR A 39 0.77 0.70 2.97
CA TYR A 39 -0.40 -0.11 3.24
C TYR A 39 -0.31 -1.45 2.51
N VAL A 40 -0.47 -2.57 3.21
CA VAL A 40 -0.53 -3.90 2.61
C VAL A 40 -1.99 -4.34 2.46
N GLY A 41 -2.34 -4.81 1.28
CA GLY A 41 -3.66 -5.35 1.00
C GLY A 41 -3.65 -6.55 0.07
N SER A 42 -4.81 -7.17 -0.07
CA SER A 42 -5.02 -8.30 -0.97
C SER A 42 -6.28 -8.11 -1.82
N ALA A 43 -6.23 -8.64 -3.04
CA ALA A 43 -7.23 -8.41 -4.07
C ALA A 43 -7.62 -9.74 -4.73
N PHE A 44 -8.30 -10.61 -3.99
CA PHE A 44 -8.75 -11.93 -4.45
C PHE A 44 -10.23 -11.99 -4.84
N GLY A 45 -10.93 -10.86 -4.75
CA GLY A 45 -12.33 -10.74 -5.16
C GLY A 45 -12.49 -10.30 -6.62
N PRO A 46 -13.73 -10.03 -7.07
CA PRO A 46 -14.02 -9.54 -8.42
C PRO A 46 -13.19 -8.30 -8.78
N GLY A 47 -12.67 -8.26 -10.00
CA GLY A 47 -11.83 -7.16 -10.51
C GLY A 47 -10.39 -7.16 -10.01
N ALA A 48 -10.05 -8.05 -9.06
CA ALA A 48 -8.70 -8.37 -8.62
C ALA A 48 -7.80 -7.15 -8.34
N LEU A 49 -6.49 -7.25 -8.57
CA LEU A 49 -5.53 -6.17 -8.31
C LEU A 49 -5.93 -4.87 -9.04
N CYS A 50 -6.25 -4.94 -10.33
CA CYS A 50 -6.63 -3.78 -11.15
C CYS A 50 -7.74 -2.93 -10.49
N SER A 51 -8.85 -3.56 -10.10
CA SER A 51 -9.95 -2.83 -9.47
C SER A 51 -9.57 -2.17 -8.15
N ARG A 52 -8.73 -2.82 -7.33
CA ARG A 52 -8.27 -2.25 -6.06
C ARG A 52 -7.30 -1.09 -6.28
N VAL A 53 -6.35 -1.28 -7.17
CA VAL A 53 -5.30 -0.29 -7.46
C VAL A 53 -5.91 0.95 -8.07
N VAL A 54 -6.69 0.80 -9.14
CA VAL A 54 -7.34 1.93 -9.84
C VAL A 54 -8.18 2.74 -8.87
N ARG A 55 -8.97 2.07 -8.02
CA ARG A 55 -9.79 2.76 -7.02
C ARG A 55 -8.97 3.56 -6.01
N HIS A 56 -7.88 3.00 -5.49
CA HIS A 56 -7.03 3.71 -4.53
C HIS A 56 -6.26 4.86 -5.20
N TRP A 57 -5.98 4.73 -6.49
CA TRP A 57 -5.26 5.70 -7.28
C TRP A 57 -6.13 6.87 -7.74
N GLU A 58 -7.30 6.60 -8.33
CA GLU A 58 -8.23 7.62 -8.84
C GLU A 58 -9.07 8.28 -7.73
N GLY A 59 -9.02 7.71 -6.52
CA GLY A 59 -9.80 8.15 -5.39
C GLY A 59 -11.17 7.47 -5.31
N PRO A 60 -11.65 7.17 -4.09
CA PRO A 60 -12.89 6.43 -3.92
C PRO A 60 -14.12 7.35 -4.08
N GLY A 61 -14.98 7.08 -5.07
CA GLY A 61 -16.31 7.71 -5.12
C GLY A 61 -17.23 7.32 -3.94
N LYS A 62 -17.10 6.09 -3.43
CA LYS A 62 -17.76 5.61 -2.18
C LYS A 62 -16.70 4.97 -1.33
N ARG A 63 -16.57 5.26 -0.03
CA ARG A 63 -15.55 4.64 0.85
C ARG A 63 -16.00 3.24 1.30
N ARG A 64 -15.11 2.23 1.23
CA ARG A 64 -15.36 0.83 1.64
C ARG A 64 -14.19 0.20 2.39
N TRP A 65 -12.96 0.51 2.02
CA TRP A 65 -11.74 0.00 2.68
C TRP A 65 -11.09 1.09 3.52
N HIS A 66 -10.37 0.72 4.58
CA HIS A 66 -9.74 1.71 5.46
C HIS A 66 -8.84 2.69 4.70
N LEU A 67 -8.09 2.23 3.69
CA LEU A 67 -7.28 3.09 2.83
C LEU A 67 -8.11 4.15 2.08
N ASP A 68 -9.37 3.86 1.74
CA ASP A 68 -10.27 4.81 1.07
C ASP A 68 -10.54 6.06 1.93
N TYR A 69 -10.45 5.95 3.26
CA TYR A 69 -10.69 7.05 4.19
C TYR A 69 -9.49 7.98 4.33
N LEU A 70 -8.29 7.49 4.03
CA LEU A 70 -7.07 8.29 4.13
C LEU A 70 -6.87 9.20 2.92
N GLN A 71 -7.57 8.92 1.81
CA GLN A 71 -7.51 9.71 0.57
C GLN A 71 -6.08 10.10 0.21
N PRO A 72 -5.20 9.12 -0.07
CA PRO A 72 -3.78 9.38 -0.31
C PRO A 72 -3.62 10.36 -1.47
N ARG A 73 -3.20 11.59 -1.18
CA ARG A 73 -3.09 12.67 -2.17
C ARG A 73 -1.91 12.49 -3.13
N GLN A 74 -0.91 11.71 -2.72
CA GLN A 74 0.33 11.48 -3.45
C GLN A 74 0.66 9.99 -3.41
N PRO A 75 0.03 9.18 -4.26
CA PRO A 75 0.41 7.80 -4.40
C PRO A 75 1.78 7.75 -5.11
N VAL A 76 2.76 7.09 -4.47
CA VAL A 76 4.15 7.09 -4.93
C VAL A 76 4.43 5.86 -5.78
N VAL A 77 4.08 4.68 -5.26
CA VAL A 77 4.33 3.42 -5.96
C VAL A 77 3.42 2.31 -5.43
N LEU A 78 3.01 1.42 -6.32
CA LEU A 78 2.40 0.15 -5.99
C LEU A 78 3.41 -0.97 -6.21
N TRP A 79 3.64 -1.81 -5.19
CA TRP A 79 4.25 -3.12 -5.39
C TRP A 79 3.19 -4.19 -5.35
N TYR A 80 3.32 -5.22 -6.18
CA TYR A 80 2.35 -6.30 -6.22
C TYR A 80 2.99 -7.64 -6.56
N THR A 81 2.26 -8.71 -6.25
CA THR A 81 2.50 -10.07 -6.74
C THR A 81 1.18 -10.68 -7.18
N THR A 82 1.21 -11.48 -8.24
CA THR A 82 0.07 -12.30 -8.70
C THR A 82 0.12 -13.73 -8.14
N ASP A 83 0.90 -13.95 -7.07
CA ASP A 83 0.88 -15.20 -6.31
C ASP A 83 -0.56 -15.50 -5.85
N ARG A 84 -1.07 -16.68 -6.22
CA ARG A 84 -2.42 -17.14 -5.88
C ARG A 84 -2.62 -17.40 -4.40
N ARG A 85 -1.55 -17.44 -3.59
CA ARG A 85 -1.64 -17.50 -2.14
C ARG A 85 -1.80 -16.10 -1.56
N ARG A 86 -2.62 -15.95 -0.52
CA ARG A 86 -2.69 -14.70 0.24
C ARG A 86 -1.37 -14.46 0.98
N ARG A 87 -0.66 -13.37 0.63
CA ARG A 87 0.64 -13.02 1.22
C ARG A 87 0.59 -11.76 2.09
N GLU A 88 -0.59 -11.17 2.28
CA GLU A 88 -0.81 -9.91 3.03
C GLU A 88 -0.15 -9.94 4.42
N ALA A 89 -0.41 -10.98 5.22
CA ALA A 89 0.20 -11.13 6.53
C ALA A 89 1.75 -11.26 6.49
N LEU A 90 2.29 -11.89 5.45
CA LEU A 90 3.74 -11.98 5.26
C LEU A 90 4.33 -10.61 4.90
N TRP A 91 3.71 -9.90 3.97
CA TRP A 91 4.14 -8.58 3.52
C TRP A 91 4.06 -7.55 4.65
N ALA A 92 2.99 -7.57 5.45
CA ALA A 92 2.85 -6.70 6.62
C ALA A 92 3.96 -6.97 7.65
N ARG A 93 4.29 -8.24 7.92
CA ARG A 93 5.42 -8.58 8.80
C ARG A 93 6.77 -8.16 8.25
N VAL A 94 6.98 -8.26 6.94
CA VAL A 94 8.22 -7.79 6.31
C VAL A 94 8.32 -6.27 6.37
N ALA A 95 7.23 -5.56 6.09
CA ALA A 95 7.15 -4.11 6.17
C ALA A 95 7.40 -3.60 7.59
N ALA A 96 6.80 -4.24 8.60
CA ALA A 96 7.04 -3.91 10.01
C ALA A 96 8.48 -4.17 10.47
N ALA A 97 9.24 -5.02 9.76
CA ALA A 97 10.65 -5.31 10.03
C ALA A 97 11.62 -4.44 9.21
N LEU A 98 11.13 -3.42 8.51
CA LEU A 98 11.97 -2.43 7.85
C LEU A 98 12.58 -1.48 8.91
N PRO A 99 13.82 -1.02 8.71
CA PRO A 99 14.42 -0.04 9.61
C PRO A 99 13.57 1.24 9.70
N GLY A 100 13.19 1.63 10.92
CA GLY A 100 12.36 2.82 11.15
C GLY A 100 10.91 2.70 10.68
N ALA A 101 10.40 1.49 10.44
CA ALA A 101 8.97 1.29 10.20
C ALA A 101 8.20 1.19 11.52
N GLU A 102 7.08 1.91 11.60
CA GLU A 102 6.24 2.01 12.79
C GLU A 102 4.80 1.60 12.44
N PRO A 103 4.22 0.61 13.13
CA PRO A 103 2.79 0.30 13.02
C PRO A 103 1.93 1.52 13.36
N ALA A 104 1.04 1.95 12.46
CA ALA A 104 0.33 3.22 12.61
C ALA A 104 -1.00 3.08 13.38
N VAL A 105 -1.87 2.15 12.95
CA VAL A 105 -3.24 2.03 13.49
C VAL A 105 -3.62 0.56 13.63
N THR A 106 -3.77 0.09 14.86
CA THR A 106 -4.24 -1.28 15.14
C THR A 106 -5.60 -1.54 14.51
N GLY A 107 -5.78 -2.70 13.87
CA GLY A 107 -7.00 -3.08 13.15
C GLY A 107 -7.08 -2.54 11.72
N PHE A 108 -6.17 -1.64 11.30
CA PHE A 108 -6.20 -1.08 9.96
C PHE A 108 -5.87 -2.13 8.90
N GLY A 109 -6.90 -2.58 8.19
CA GLY A 109 -6.81 -3.54 7.09
C GLY A 109 -6.61 -4.98 7.57
N ALA A 110 -6.69 -5.22 8.88
CA ALA A 110 -6.46 -6.52 9.51
C ALA A 110 -7.66 -6.92 10.40
N SER A 111 -8.88 -6.72 9.89
CA SER A 111 -10.12 -6.96 10.65
C SER A 111 -10.29 -8.42 11.12
N ASP A 112 -9.62 -9.36 10.45
CA ASP A 112 -9.61 -10.79 10.78
C ASP A 112 -8.51 -11.18 11.79
N ARG A 113 -7.59 -10.27 12.13
CA ARG A 113 -6.47 -10.53 13.06
C ARG A 113 -6.37 -9.45 14.13
N PRO A 114 -6.89 -9.71 15.35
CA PRO A 114 -6.79 -8.79 16.47
C PRO A 114 -5.34 -8.36 16.75
N GLY A 115 -5.13 -7.08 17.02
CA GLY A 115 -3.81 -6.52 17.35
C GLY A 115 -2.87 -6.31 16.14
N ALA A 116 -3.25 -6.72 14.94
CA ALA A 116 -2.44 -6.49 13.74
C ALA A 116 -2.79 -5.17 13.05
N THR A 117 -1.86 -4.66 12.25
CA THR A 117 -2.11 -3.57 11.30
C THR A 117 -1.41 -3.88 9.99
N HIS A 118 -2.03 -3.44 8.89
CA HIS A 118 -1.42 -3.45 7.57
C HIS A 118 -1.02 -2.04 7.12
N LEU A 119 -1.10 -1.03 8.01
CA LEU A 119 -0.63 0.32 7.76
C LEU A 119 0.62 0.62 8.59
N LEU A 120 1.73 0.88 7.91
CA LEU A 120 3.02 1.18 8.53
C LEU A 120 3.47 2.59 8.10
N ARG A 121 3.89 3.42 9.05
CA ARG A 121 4.67 4.63 8.76
C ARG A 121 6.11 4.22 8.47
N LEU A 122 6.73 4.82 7.47
CA LEU A 122 8.10 4.55 7.06
C LEU A 122 8.98 5.77 7.31
N ALA A 123 10.15 5.56 7.92
CA ALA A 123 11.22 6.56 7.94
C ALA A 123 11.80 6.81 6.54
N SER A 124 11.86 5.76 5.70
CA SER A 124 12.23 5.84 4.29
C SER A 124 11.56 4.72 3.49
N ILE A 125 11.23 5.00 2.22
CA ILE A 125 10.70 3.98 1.29
C ILE A 125 11.87 3.07 0.88
N PRO A 126 11.81 1.74 1.11
CA PRO A 126 12.87 0.84 0.65
C PRO A 126 12.78 0.65 -0.87
N SER A 127 13.87 0.18 -1.49
CA SER A 127 13.80 -0.26 -2.88
C SER A 127 12.94 -1.53 -3.01
N LEU A 128 12.33 -1.72 -4.18
CA LEU A 128 11.62 -2.97 -4.47
C LEU A 128 12.54 -4.19 -4.31
N GLU A 129 13.83 -4.04 -4.63
CA GLU A 129 14.82 -5.11 -4.52
C GLU A 129 15.10 -5.50 -3.07
N ASP A 130 15.29 -4.53 -2.16
CA ASP A 130 15.46 -4.83 -0.73
C ASP A 130 14.21 -5.50 -0.16
N PHE A 131 13.02 -4.96 -0.48
CA PHE A 131 11.76 -5.53 -0.04
C PHE A 131 11.55 -6.96 -0.56
N ARG A 132 11.85 -7.20 -1.85
CA ARG A 132 11.83 -8.53 -2.47
C ARG A 132 12.82 -9.47 -1.78
N GLY A 133 14.05 -9.04 -1.52
CA GLY A 133 15.05 -9.84 -0.83
C GLY A 133 14.59 -10.25 0.57
N ARG A 134 13.97 -9.34 1.32
CA ARG A 134 13.40 -9.63 2.65
C ARG A 134 12.23 -10.63 2.60
N ILE A 135 11.41 -10.57 1.56
CA ILE A 135 10.33 -11.54 1.32
C ILE A 135 10.91 -12.91 0.98
N MET A 136 11.84 -12.98 0.03
CA MET A 136 12.40 -14.26 -0.43
C MET A 136 13.14 -15.00 0.70
N ARG A 137 13.83 -14.29 1.61
CA ARG A 137 14.44 -14.91 2.81
C ARG A 137 13.43 -15.59 3.73
N ARG A 138 12.18 -15.10 3.80
CA ARG A 138 11.12 -15.64 4.67
C ARG A 138 10.21 -16.63 3.93
N ALA A 139 10.12 -16.51 2.61
CA ALA A 139 9.30 -17.35 1.76
C ALA A 139 9.99 -17.58 0.41
N PRO A 140 10.93 -18.54 0.31
CA PRO A 140 11.64 -18.82 -0.95
C PRO A 140 10.74 -19.26 -2.11
N ARG A 141 9.54 -19.78 -1.80
CA ARG A 141 8.49 -20.16 -2.76
C ARG A 141 7.46 -19.06 -2.98
N HIS A 142 7.85 -17.79 -2.87
CA HIS A 142 6.97 -16.66 -3.14
C HIS A 142 6.97 -16.36 -4.65
N GLY A 143 5.82 -16.00 -5.22
CA GLY A 143 5.74 -15.55 -6.61
C GLY A 143 6.59 -14.29 -6.89
N PRO A 144 6.81 -13.91 -8.15
CA PRO A 144 7.54 -12.69 -8.47
C PRO A 144 6.83 -11.44 -7.93
N LEU A 145 7.63 -10.40 -7.64
CA LEU A 145 7.15 -9.08 -7.26
C LEU A 145 7.47 -8.07 -8.36
N ALA A 146 6.49 -7.25 -8.71
CA ALA A 146 6.62 -6.17 -9.66
C ALA A 146 6.20 -4.83 -9.03
N ALA A 147 6.63 -3.73 -9.64
CA ALA A 147 6.15 -2.39 -9.33
C ALA A 147 5.24 -1.88 -10.44
N TRP A 148 4.30 -1.03 -10.05
CA TRP A 148 3.52 -0.19 -10.93
C TRP A 148 3.54 1.22 -10.34
N ALA A 149 3.96 2.19 -11.14
CA ALA A 149 3.82 3.60 -10.83
C ALA A 149 2.81 4.16 -11.83
N GLY A 150 1.69 4.72 -11.36
CA GLY A 150 0.92 5.61 -12.22
C GLY A 150 1.79 6.84 -12.49
N GLU A 151 1.87 7.26 -13.74
CA GLU A 151 2.74 8.37 -14.16
C GLU A 151 2.39 9.66 -13.39
N ASP A 152 3.41 10.34 -12.84
CA ASP A 152 3.48 11.81 -12.75
C ASP A 152 4.35 12.26 -13.93
N ASP A 153 3.75 12.33 -15.12
CA ASP A 153 4.36 13.00 -16.27
C ASP A 153 3.81 14.42 -16.32
N SER A 154 4.29 15.31 -15.43
CA SER A 154 4.14 16.77 -15.54
C SER A 154 4.95 17.51 -14.46
N ARG A 155 6.27 17.32 -14.47
CA ARG A 155 7.16 18.46 -14.21
C ARG A 155 8.03 18.66 -15.45
N LYS A 156 7.43 19.31 -16.46
CA LYS A 156 8.26 20.09 -17.40
C LYS A 156 9.11 21.02 -16.54
N PRO A 157 10.44 21.10 -16.71
CA PRO A 157 11.14 22.29 -16.25
C PRO A 157 10.46 23.47 -16.95
N ASP A 158 10.04 24.45 -16.13
CA ASP A 158 9.54 25.74 -16.59
C ASP A 158 10.43 26.26 -17.72
N GLY A 159 9.77 26.80 -18.72
CA GLY A 159 10.44 27.32 -19.89
C GLY A 159 11.34 28.51 -19.60
N GLU A 160 11.83 29.01 -20.73
CA GLU A 160 12.45 30.30 -20.99
C GLU A 160 13.99 30.32 -20.93
N PRO A 161 14.66 31.02 -21.85
CA PRO A 161 14.14 31.86 -22.94
C PRO A 161 14.29 31.32 -24.37
#